data_AF-A0A8C5JUJ4-F1
#
_entry.id   AF-A0A8C5JUJ4-F1
#
_cell.length_a   1.000
_cell.length_b   1.000
_cell.length_c   1.000
_cell.angle_alpha   90.00
_cell.angle_beta   90.00
_cell.angle_gamma   90.00
#
_symmetry.space_group_name_H-M   'P 1'
#
loop_
_entity.id
_entity.type
_entity.pdbx_description
1 polymer ?
#
loop_
_entity_poly.entity_id
_entity_poly.type
_entity_poly.pdbx_seq_one_letter_code
_entity_poly.pdbx_strand_id
1 'polypeptide(L)'
;MLVQDPLLWDLPIQVTLEEVSSQRALEYGQAMTVRVCKMDGEVMPVVVLQNATVLDLKKAIQRYMQLKQEHEGGLQHISCSYVWWTYHLTSAGQKLTEDRKKLRDYSI
;
A
#
# COMPACT_ATOMS: atom_id res chain seq x y z
N MET A 1 -20.12 -22.40 13.30
CA MET A 1 -19.76 -23.05 12.01
C MET A 1 -20.66 -22.42 10.95
N LEU A 2 -20.22 -21.96 9.78
CA LEU A 2 -18.93 -21.82 9.12
C LEU A 2 -19.24 -20.78 8.03
N VAL A 3 -18.60 -19.61 8.07
CA VAL A 3 -18.45 -18.79 6.86
C VAL A 3 -16.96 -18.48 6.76
N GLN A 4 -16.18 -19.55 6.61
CA GLN A 4 -14.87 -19.47 5.99
C GLN A 4 -15.12 -19.56 4.50
N ASP A 5 -15.44 -18.43 3.89
CA ASP A 5 -15.52 -18.32 2.45
C ASP A 5 -14.08 -18.24 1.90
N PRO A 6 -13.58 -19.26 1.19
CA PRO A 6 -12.18 -19.32 0.76
C PRO A 6 -11.83 -18.28 -0.32
N LEU A 7 -12.83 -17.58 -0.87
CA LEU A 7 -12.66 -16.59 -1.93
C LEU A 7 -12.51 -15.15 -1.41
N LEU A 8 -12.73 -14.93 -0.11
CA LEU A 8 -12.61 -13.61 0.52
C LEU A 8 -11.20 -13.31 1.05
N TRP A 9 -10.32 -14.31 1.10
CA TRP A 9 -8.94 -14.17 1.61
C TRP A 9 -7.95 -13.64 0.56
N ASP A 10 -8.29 -13.79 -0.73
CA ASP A 10 -7.50 -13.29 -1.87
C ASP A 10 -7.88 -11.88 -2.30
N LEU A 11 -8.81 -11.24 -1.58
CA LEU A 11 -9.08 -9.82 -1.76
C LEU A 11 -8.01 -9.02 -1.02
N PRO A 12 -7.36 -8.03 -1.67
CA PRO A 12 -6.41 -7.15 -0.98
C PRO A 12 -7.08 -6.57 0.26
N ILE A 13 -6.39 -6.63 1.41
CA ILE A 13 -6.87 -6.16 2.72
C ILE A 13 -7.63 -4.83 2.53
N GLN A 14 -8.91 -4.92 2.81
CA GLN A 14 -9.98 -4.19 2.14
C GLN A 14 -10.05 -2.69 2.48
N VAL A 15 -10.22 -1.89 1.43
CA VAL A 15 -11.32 -0.92 1.23
C VAL A 15 -11.50 0.21 2.25
N THR A 16 -10.96 1.40 1.96
CA THR A 16 -11.29 2.66 2.67
C THR A 16 -11.54 3.82 1.70
N LEU A 17 -12.79 4.33 1.69
CA LEU A 17 -13.39 5.54 1.08
C LEU A 17 -12.92 6.07 -0.30
N GLU A 18 -11.61 6.05 -0.60
CA GLU A 18 -11.07 6.20 -1.96
C GLU A 18 -11.46 5.05 -2.89
N GLU A 19 -11.97 3.93 -2.38
CA GLU A 19 -12.41 2.80 -3.22
C GLU A 19 -13.65 3.08 -4.07
N VAL A 20 -14.53 4.02 -3.68
CA VAL A 20 -15.66 4.38 -4.56
C VAL A 20 -15.14 5.07 -5.83
N SER A 21 -13.99 5.74 -5.75
CA SER A 21 -13.23 6.19 -6.92
C SER A 21 -12.32 5.09 -7.50
N SER A 22 -11.80 4.15 -6.70
CA SER A 22 -10.80 3.17 -7.13
C SER A 22 -11.35 1.88 -7.74
N GLN A 23 -12.57 1.43 -7.39
CA GLN A 23 -13.20 0.26 -8.04
C GLN A 23 -13.60 0.57 -9.48
N ARG A 24 -14.08 1.79 -9.75
CA ARG A 24 -14.24 2.29 -11.12
C ARG A 24 -12.87 2.47 -11.80
N ALA A 25 -11.89 3.04 -11.12
CA ALA A 25 -10.55 3.25 -11.68
C ALA A 25 -9.82 1.94 -12.03
N LEU A 26 -10.00 0.85 -11.28
CA LEU A 26 -9.47 -0.47 -11.63
C LEU A 26 -10.13 -0.98 -12.92
N GLU A 27 -11.45 -0.84 -13.05
CA GLU A 27 -12.20 -1.19 -14.28
C GLU A 27 -11.80 -0.32 -15.48
N TYR A 28 -11.33 0.91 -15.26
CA TYR A 28 -10.83 1.83 -16.30
C TYR A 28 -9.29 1.84 -16.47
N GLY A 29 -8.53 0.94 -15.82
CA GLY A 29 -7.08 0.82 -15.97
C GLY A 29 -6.25 1.96 -15.34
N GLN A 30 -6.80 2.66 -14.35
CA GLN A 30 -6.23 3.85 -13.72
C GLN A 30 -5.56 3.55 -12.36
N ALA A 31 -5.62 2.32 -11.87
CA ALA A 31 -4.99 1.86 -10.64
C ALA A 31 -4.01 0.70 -10.91
N MET A 32 -3.00 0.56 -10.05
CA MET A 32 -1.97 -0.47 -10.13
C MET A 32 -1.63 -1.01 -8.73
N THR A 33 -1.25 -2.27 -8.66
CA THR A 33 -0.79 -2.91 -7.42
C THR A 33 0.74 -2.88 -7.35
N VAL A 34 1.27 -2.16 -6.37
CA VAL A 34 2.70 -2.10 -6.06
C VAL A 34 3.00 -3.10 -4.95
N ARG A 35 3.94 -4.01 -5.21
CA ARG A 35 4.41 -4.99 -4.20
C ARG A 35 5.54 -4.38 -3.38
N VAL A 36 5.25 -4.03 -2.14
CA VAL A 36 6.22 -3.45 -1.21
C VAL A 36 6.82 -4.58 -0.38
N CYS A 37 8.13 -4.80 -0.53
CA CYS A 37 8.85 -5.81 0.25
C CYS A 37 9.47 -5.16 1.49
N LYS A 38 9.11 -5.65 2.67
CA LYS A 38 9.73 -5.26 3.93
C LYS A 38 11.06 -5.99 4.15
N MET A 39 11.83 -5.50 5.12
CA MET A 39 13.12 -6.12 5.50
C MET A 39 12.98 -7.51 6.14
N ASP A 40 11.84 -7.80 6.75
CA ASP A 40 11.52 -9.12 7.34
C ASP A 40 11.09 -10.16 6.29
N GLY A 41 11.04 -9.78 5.01
CA GLY A 41 10.61 -10.64 3.90
C GLY A 41 9.11 -10.63 3.65
N GLU A 42 8.31 -9.91 4.46
CA GLU A 42 6.89 -9.73 4.22
C GLU A 42 6.66 -8.89 2.95
N VAL A 43 5.73 -9.33 2.10
CA VAL A 43 5.32 -8.57 0.90
C VAL A 43 3.92 -8.01 1.09
N MET A 44 3.79 -6.69 0.96
CA MET A 44 2.54 -5.96 1.09
C MET A 44 2.04 -5.54 -0.31
N PRO A 45 0.91 -6.09 -0.80
CA PRO A 45 0.28 -5.61 -2.02
C PRO A 45 -0.47 -4.29 -1.75
N VAL A 46 0.07 -3.18 -2.25
CA VAL A 46 -0.49 -1.84 -2.04
C VAL A 46 -1.07 -1.32 -3.35
N VAL A 47 -2.36 -0.97 -3.35
CA VAL A 47 -3.04 -0.42 -4.53
C VAL A 47 -2.89 1.10 -4.54
N VAL A 48 -2.45 1.65 -5.67
CA VAL A 48 -2.30 3.09 -5.90
C VAL A 48 -2.76 3.46 -7.31
N LEU A 49 -3.01 4.75 -7.57
CA LEU A 49 -3.30 5.23 -8.92
C LEU A 49 -2.06 5.17 -9.83
N GLN A 50 -2.24 5.01 -11.14
CA GLN A 50 -1.13 4.96 -12.10
C GLN A 50 -0.34 6.29 -12.16
N ASN A 51 -0.94 7.41 -11.77
CA ASN A 51 -0.29 8.72 -11.65
C ASN A 51 0.16 9.06 -10.23
N ALA A 52 0.08 8.10 -9.30
CA ALA A 52 0.45 8.28 -7.91
C ALA A 52 1.89 8.75 -7.75
N THR A 53 2.11 9.51 -6.69
CA THR A 53 3.42 9.99 -6.26
C THR A 53 4.03 9.09 -5.21
N VAL A 54 5.30 9.30 -4.88
CA VAL A 54 5.97 8.62 -3.76
C VAL A 54 5.23 8.85 -2.44
N LEU A 55 4.69 10.06 -2.23
CA LEU A 55 3.89 10.37 -1.05
C LEU A 55 2.60 9.54 -0.98
N ASP A 56 1.92 9.36 -2.11
CA ASP A 56 0.70 8.56 -2.17
C ASP A 56 0.99 7.09 -1.85
N LEU A 57 2.11 6.55 -2.35
CA LEU A 57 2.58 5.21 -2.00
C LEU A 57 2.87 5.07 -0.50
N LYS A 58 3.58 6.03 0.11
CA LYS A 58 3.85 6.03 1.56
C LYS A 58 2.55 6.04 2.37
N LYS A 59 1.58 6.87 1.98
CA LYS A 59 0.25 6.91 2.62
C LYS A 59 -0.50 5.59 2.46
N ALA A 60 -0.45 4.99 1.27
CA ALA A 60 -1.11 3.72 1.01
C ALA A 60 -0.48 2.56 1.82
N ILE A 61 0.85 2.54 1.97
CA ILE A 61 1.55 1.61 2.88
C ILE A 61 1.11 1.82 4.32
N GLN A 62 1.10 3.07 4.80
CA GLN A 62 0.66 3.39 6.16
C GLN A 62 -0.76 2.88 6.44
N ARG A 63 -1.69 3.12 5.51
CA ARG A 63 -3.07 2.64 5.62
C ARG A 63 -3.14 1.12 5.65
N TYR A 64 -2.40 0.43 4.77
CA TYR A 64 -2.33 -1.02 4.76
C TYR A 64 -1.87 -1.56 6.13
N MET A 65 -0.81 -0.98 6.71
CA MET A 65 -0.30 -1.40 8.02
C MET A 65 -1.33 -1.17 9.13
N GLN A 66 -2.03 -0.04 9.10
CA GLN A 66 -3.07 0.27 10.07
C GLN A 66 -4.23 -0.72 9.98
N LEU A 67 -4.76 -0.97 8.78
CA LEU A 67 -5.85 -1.93 8.55
C LEU A 67 -5.46 -3.35 8.97
N LYS A 68 -4.26 -3.80 8.57
CA LYS A 68 -3.75 -5.10 8.98
C LYS A 68 -3.70 -5.22 10.51
N GLN A 69 -3.22 -4.19 11.18
CA GLN A 69 -3.12 -4.17 12.63
C GLN A 69 -4.50 -4.18 13.32
N GLU A 70 -5.46 -3.41 12.81
CA GLU A 70 -6.84 -3.40 13.31
C GLU A 70 -7.48 -4.80 13.20
N HIS A 71 -7.25 -5.50 12.09
CA HIS A 71 -7.71 -6.89 11.89
C HIS A 71 -7.02 -7.90 12.81
N GLU A 72 -5.73 -7.73 13.06
CA GLU A 72 -4.96 -8.60 13.96
C GLU A 72 -5.18 -8.30 15.45
N GLY A 73 -6.04 -7.32 15.78
CA GLY A 73 -6.32 -6.90 17.16
C GLY A 73 -5.15 -6.18 17.83
N GLY A 74 -4.20 -5.66 17.04
CA GLY A 74 -2.99 -5.02 17.53
C GLY A 74 -3.25 -3.62 18.11
N LEU A 75 -2.74 -3.37 19.32
CA LEU A 75 -2.84 -2.07 20.01
C LEU A 75 -1.61 -1.15 19.79
N GLN A 76 -0.63 -1.57 19.01
CA GLN A 76 0.66 -0.87 18.88
C GLN A 76 0.61 0.28 17.87
N HIS A 77 0.68 1.53 18.30
CA HIS A 77 0.70 2.64 17.35
C HIS A 77 2.03 2.74 16.59
N ILE A 78 2.03 2.46 15.28
CA ILE A 78 3.21 2.62 14.42
C ILE A 78 3.36 4.10 14.03
N SER A 79 4.45 4.73 14.49
CA SER A 79 4.79 6.10 14.07
C SER A 79 5.29 6.11 12.63
N CYS A 80 4.43 6.50 11.70
CA CYS A 80 4.81 6.62 10.29
C CYS A 80 5.90 7.67 10.06
N SER A 81 5.90 8.76 10.83
CA SER A 81 6.99 9.74 10.79
C SER A 81 8.34 9.09 11.12
N TYR A 82 8.38 8.19 12.11
CA TYR A 82 9.59 7.45 12.44
C TYR A 82 9.99 6.46 11.33
N VAL A 83 9.01 5.74 10.75
CA VAL A 83 9.27 4.81 9.64
C VAL A 83 9.90 5.54 8.45
N TRP A 84 9.32 6.65 8.01
CA TRP A 84 9.81 7.38 6.83
C TRP A 84 11.08 8.19 7.08
N TRP A 85 11.38 8.50 8.35
CA TRP A 85 12.66 9.10 8.72
C TRP A 85 13.78 8.06 8.77
N THR A 86 13.48 6.85 9.25
CA THR A 86 14.47 5.78 9.45
C THR A 86 14.71 4.96 8.19
N TYR A 87 13.67 4.76 7.38
CA TYR A 87 13.69 3.85 6.24
C TYR A 87 13.31 4.56 4.94
N HIS A 88 13.90 4.10 3.84
CA HIS A 88 13.58 4.56 2.50
C HIS A 88 12.98 3.44 1.66
N LEU A 89 11.97 3.78 0.87
CA LEU A 89 11.54 2.92 -0.22
C LEU A 89 12.62 2.92 -1.31
N THR A 90 12.90 1.75 -1.86
CA THR A 90 13.86 1.59 -2.95
C THR A 90 13.25 0.76 -4.07
N SER A 91 13.54 1.15 -5.31
CA SER A 91 13.20 0.38 -6.52
C SER A 91 14.43 0.32 -7.42
N ALA A 92 14.80 -0.86 -7.88
CA ALA A 92 15.97 -1.08 -8.75
C ALA A 92 17.26 -0.38 -8.25
N GLY A 93 17.48 -0.33 -6.92
CA GLY A 93 18.63 0.34 -6.29
C GLY A 93 18.50 1.87 -6.14
N GLN A 94 17.45 2.49 -6.67
CA GLN A 94 17.15 3.90 -6.51
C GLN A 94 16.26 4.15 -5.30
N LYS A 95 16.64 5.11 -4.45
CA LYS A 95 15.81 5.58 -3.32
C LYS A 95 14.70 6.51 -3.82
N LEU A 96 13.48 6.29 -3.34
CA LEU A 96 12.33 7.14 -3.61
C LEU A 96 12.28 8.27 -2.57
N THR A 97 13.09 9.31 -2.75
CA THR A 97 13.21 10.44 -1.81
C THR A 97 12.33 11.64 -2.17
N GLU A 98 11.92 11.77 -3.44
CA GLU A 98 11.11 12.89 -3.90
C GLU A 98 9.61 12.58 -3.78
N ASP A 99 8.98 13.07 -2.72
CA ASP A 99 7.57 12.81 -2.41
C ASP A 99 6.59 13.21 -3.51
N ARG A 100 6.89 14.24 -4.30
CA ARG A 100 6.02 14.75 -5.39
C ARG A 100 6.23 14.06 -6.73
N LYS A 101 7.31 13.28 -6.87
CA LYS A 101 7.65 12.62 -8.13
C LYS A 101 6.75 11.40 -8.32
N LYS A 102 6.32 11.17 -9.56
CA LYS A 102 5.40 10.07 -9.86
C LYS A 102 6.15 8.75 -9.82
N LEU A 103 5.47 7.68 -9.43
CA LEU A 103 6.06 6.33 -9.38
C LEU A 103 6.57 5.88 -10.75
N ARG A 104 5.81 6.19 -11.82
CA ARG A 104 6.23 5.93 -13.21
C ARG A 104 7.58 6.55 -13.60
N ASP A 105 7.93 7.69 -12.98
CA ASP A 105 9.19 8.39 -13.26
C ASP A 105 10.40 7.69 -12.60
N TYR A 106 10.13 6.69 -11.74
CA TYR A 106 11.09 5.73 -11.18
C TYR A 106 11.02 4.36 -11.89
N SER A 107 10.32 4.25 -13.02
CA SER A 107 10.06 2.98 -13.72
C SER A 107 9.32 1.94 -12.87
N ILE A 108 8.41 2.41 -12.01
CA ILE A 108 7.50 1.59 -11.17
C ILE A 108 6.10 1.62 -11.76
#